data_AF-X1J2B3-F1
#
_entry.id   AF-X1J2B3-F1
#
_cell.length_a   1.000
_cell.length_b   1.000
_cell.length_c   1.000
_cell.angle_alpha   90.00
_cell.angle_beta   90.00
_cell.angle_gamma   90.00
#
_symmetry.space_group_name_H-M   'P 1'
#
loop_
_entity.id
_entity.type
_entity.pdbx_description
1 polymer ?
#
loop_
_entity_poly.entity_id
_entity_poly.type
_entity_poly.pdbx_seq_one_letter_code
_entity_poly.pdbx_strand_id
1 'polypeptide(L)'
;HAAAVIACNYLVTLVKLATDLWQTFKIPPHQATQALLPLMRGTIHNIDTVGIPQCLTGPIARGDTGTIKKHLDALQEIAPDLLPTYRELGRQTIPIALAKGRINRHQAQELESILKQPD
;
A
#
# COMPACT_ATOMS: atom_id res chain seq x y z
N HIS A 1 -21.94 4.65 8.12
CA HIS A 1 -21.85 3.24 7.71
C HIS A 1 -20.76 3.02 6.65
N ALA A 2 -20.83 3.65 5.47
CA ALA A 2 -19.80 3.49 4.42
C ALA A 2 -18.36 3.76 4.87
N ALA A 3 -18.12 4.80 5.69
CA ALA A 3 -16.79 5.06 6.26
C ALA A 3 -16.26 3.91 7.11
N ALA A 4 -17.13 3.22 7.85
CA ALA A 4 -16.75 2.05 8.64
C ALA A 4 -16.44 0.84 7.73
N VAL A 5 -17.14 0.68 6.61
CA VAL A 5 -16.82 -0.34 5.59
C VAL A 5 -15.43 -0.09 5.01
N ILE A 6 -15.12 1.16 4.67
CA ILE A 6 -13.78 1.56 4.18
C ILE A 6 -12.70 1.25 5.23
N ALA A 7 -12.94 1.62 6.49
CA ALA A 7 -11.94 1.47 7.55
C ALA A 7 -11.75 0.01 8.02
N CYS A 8 -12.81 -0.79 8.06
CA CYS A 8 -12.80 -2.11 8.70
C CYS A 8 -12.93 -3.26 7.71
N ASN A 9 -13.91 -3.23 6.80
CA ASN A 9 -14.12 -4.34 5.86
C ASN A 9 -12.97 -4.41 4.87
N TYR A 10 -12.61 -3.27 4.26
CA TYR A 10 -11.52 -3.25 3.30
C TYR A 10 -10.16 -3.44 3.95
N LEU A 11 -9.99 -3.12 5.24
CA LEU A 11 -8.79 -3.54 5.97
C LEU A 11 -8.65 -5.07 5.94
N VAL A 12 -9.71 -5.82 6.25
CA VAL A 12 -9.70 -7.30 6.16
C VAL A 12 -9.38 -7.77 4.75
N THR A 13 -9.96 -7.14 3.72
CA THR A 13 -9.63 -7.43 2.31
C THR A 13 -8.15 -7.21 2.02
N LEU A 14 -7.56 -6.08 2.44
CA LEU A 14 -6.14 -5.78 2.24
C LEU A 14 -5.24 -6.81 2.94
N VAL A 15 -5.57 -7.22 4.17
CA VAL A 15 -4.83 -8.28 4.87
C VAL A 15 -4.87 -9.58 4.08
N LYS A 16 -6.05 -9.97 3.58
CA LYS A 16 -6.21 -11.20 2.78
C LYS A 16 -5.35 -11.16 1.52
N LEU A 17 -5.44 -10.08 0.74
CA LEU A 17 -4.63 -9.90 -0.48
C LEU A 17 -3.13 -9.96 -0.17
N ALA A 18 -2.68 -9.32 0.92
CA ALA A 18 -1.28 -9.38 1.35
C ALA A 18 -0.86 -10.81 1.74
N THR A 19 -1.69 -11.55 2.45
CA THR A 19 -1.38 -12.95 2.84
C THR A 19 -1.43 -13.93 1.66
N ASP A 20 -2.21 -13.65 0.62
CA ASP A 20 -2.26 -14.48 -0.58
C ASP A 20 -0.97 -14.39 -1.39
N LEU A 21 -0.34 -13.21 -1.44
CA LEU A 21 1.00 -13.05 -2.01
C LEU A 21 2.03 -13.96 -1.33
N TRP A 22 1.86 -14.28 -0.04
CA TRP A 22 2.78 -15.14 0.69
C TRP A 22 2.66 -16.62 0.33
N GLN A 23 1.55 -17.04 -0.29
CA GLN A 23 1.40 -18.42 -0.76
C GLN A 23 2.40 -18.76 -1.86
N THR A 24 2.87 -17.76 -2.62
CA THR A 24 3.95 -17.92 -3.61
C THR A 24 5.26 -18.40 -2.96
N PHE A 25 5.49 -18.08 -1.68
CA PHE A 25 6.65 -18.52 -0.89
C PHE A 25 6.40 -19.86 -0.15
N LYS A 26 5.29 -20.56 -0.44
CA LYS A 26 4.87 -21.80 0.25
C LYS A 26 4.68 -21.64 1.77
N ILE A 27 4.38 -20.42 2.23
CA ILE A 27 4.09 -20.12 3.63
C ILE A 27 2.58 -20.29 3.87
N PRO A 28 2.15 -21.05 4.89
CA PRO A 28 0.74 -21.18 5.24
C PRO A 28 0.09 -19.83 5.62
N PRO A 29 -1.19 -19.59 5.27
CA PRO A 29 -1.85 -18.30 5.53
C PRO A 29 -1.82 -17.82 6.98
N HIS A 30 -1.90 -18.73 7.95
CA HIS A 30 -1.86 -18.38 9.38
C HIS A 30 -0.49 -17.79 9.78
N GLN A 31 0.61 -18.31 9.21
CA GLN A 31 1.96 -17.81 9.50
C GLN A 31 2.18 -16.46 8.82
N ALA A 32 1.70 -16.29 7.58
CA ALA A 32 1.73 -15.00 6.90
C ALA A 32 0.96 -13.93 7.70
N THR A 33 -0.22 -14.27 8.21
CA THR A 33 -1.00 -13.37 9.07
C THR A 33 -0.25 -13.02 10.34
N GLN A 34 0.34 -14.00 11.03
CA GLN A 34 1.14 -13.77 12.24
C GLN A 34 2.36 -12.88 11.98
N ALA A 35 2.99 -13.00 10.82
CA ALA A 35 4.13 -12.16 10.43
C ALA A 35 3.73 -10.72 10.10
N LEU A 36 2.57 -10.50 9.48
CA LEU A 36 2.08 -9.17 9.10
C LEU A 36 1.39 -8.43 10.26
N LEU A 37 0.83 -9.15 11.24
CA LEU A 37 0.05 -8.55 12.32
C LEU A 37 0.83 -7.50 13.15
N PRO A 38 2.10 -7.70 13.52
CA PRO A 38 2.91 -6.67 14.19
C PRO A 38 3.06 -5.39 13.36
N LEU A 39 3.24 -5.50 12.04
CA LEU A 39 3.35 -4.34 11.15
C LEU A 39 2.04 -3.56 11.12
N MET A 40 0.90 -4.25 11.00
CA MET A 40 -0.42 -3.62 10.99
C MET A 40 -0.75 -2.95 12.32
N ARG A 41 -0.40 -3.57 13.45
CA ARG A 41 -0.52 -2.94 14.78
C ARG A 41 0.32 -1.68 14.88
N GLY A 42 1.54 -1.69 14.35
CA GLY A 42 2.38 -0.49 14.24
C GLY A 42 1.73 0.62 13.41
N THR A 43 1.08 0.28 12.30
CA THR A 43 0.33 1.25 11.49
C THR A 43 -0.84 1.86 12.27
N ILE A 44 -1.67 1.04 12.93
CA ILE A 44 -2.79 1.51 13.75
C ILE A 44 -2.30 2.39 14.91
N HIS A 45 -1.24 1.97 15.58
CA HIS A 45 -0.63 2.74 16.66
C HIS A 45 -0.11 4.11 16.19
N ASN A 46 0.51 4.17 15.02
CA ASN A 46 0.96 5.44 14.44
C ASN A 46 -0.23 6.33 14.01
N ILE A 47 -1.33 5.75 13.54
CA ILE A 47 -2.55 6.52 13.25
C ILE A 47 -3.07 7.18 14.53
N ASP A 48 -3.08 6.44 15.64
CA ASP A 48 -3.57 6.92 16.94
C ASP A 48 -2.64 7.98 17.57
N THR A 49 -1.32 7.75 17.54
CA THR A 49 -0.36 8.59 18.27
C THR A 49 0.26 9.73 17.44
N VAL A 50 0.44 9.53 16.13
CA VAL A 50 1.07 10.52 15.22
C VAL A 50 0.03 11.23 14.35
N GLY A 51 -1.06 10.55 13.98
CA GLY A 51 -2.16 11.13 13.19
C GLY A 51 -1.87 11.25 11.69
N ILE A 52 -2.93 11.42 10.90
CA ILE A 52 -2.86 11.63 9.44
C ILE A 52 -2.51 13.10 9.15
N PRO A 53 -1.63 13.40 8.17
CA PRO A 53 -0.93 12.47 7.26
C PRO A 53 0.42 11.98 7.80
N GLN A 54 0.82 12.42 9.00
CA GLN A 54 2.17 12.21 9.52
C GLN A 54 2.50 10.74 9.85
N CYS A 55 1.49 9.89 10.07
CA CYS A 55 1.66 8.46 10.28
C CYS A 55 2.06 7.69 9.01
N LEU A 56 1.88 8.26 7.80
CA LEU A 56 2.17 7.57 6.55
C LEU A 56 3.69 7.30 6.41
N THR A 57 4.03 6.05 6.09
CA THR A 57 5.39 5.56 5.82
C THR A 57 5.45 4.82 4.48
N GLY A 58 6.63 4.31 4.12
CA GLY A 58 6.82 3.47 2.93
C GLY A 58 7.28 4.26 1.68
N PRO A 59 7.35 3.59 0.51
CA PRO A 59 7.98 4.15 -0.68
C PRO A 59 7.26 5.38 -1.24
N ILE A 60 5.92 5.38 -1.26
CA ILE A 60 5.14 6.54 -1.73
C ILE A 60 5.39 7.76 -0.84
N ALA A 61 5.43 7.57 0.48
CA ALA A 61 5.69 8.63 1.44
C ALA A 61 7.05 9.33 1.28
N ARG A 62 8.01 8.68 0.61
CA ARG A 62 9.37 9.19 0.35
C ARG A 62 9.66 9.46 -1.12
N GLY A 63 8.69 9.27 -2.02
CA GLY A 63 8.89 9.47 -3.46
C GLY A 63 9.79 8.42 -4.12
N ASP A 64 9.88 7.22 -3.55
CA ASP A 64 10.75 6.14 -4.05
C ASP A 64 10.10 5.42 -5.25
N THR A 65 10.23 6.03 -6.43
CA THR A 65 9.71 5.50 -7.69
C THR A 65 10.37 4.18 -8.11
N GLY A 66 11.64 3.97 -7.74
CA GLY A 66 12.39 2.75 -8.04
C GLY A 66 11.79 1.53 -7.36
N THR A 67 11.45 1.64 -6.08
CA THR A 67 10.75 0.58 -5.34
C THR A 67 9.36 0.32 -5.91
N ILE A 68 8.59 1.37 -6.25
CA ILE A 68 7.25 1.20 -6.83
C ILE A 68 7.30 0.45 -8.16
N LYS A 69 8.25 0.76 -9.04
CA LYS A 69 8.43 0.04 -10.31
C LYS A 69 8.71 -1.45 -10.07
N LYS A 70 9.67 -1.77 -9.19
CA LYS A 70 9.99 -3.16 -8.83
C LYS A 70 8.79 -3.93 -8.27
N HIS A 71 7.94 -3.28 -7.48
CA HIS A 71 6.71 -3.90 -7.00
C HIS A 71 5.73 -4.20 -8.15
N LEU A 72 5.56 -3.26 -9.08
CA LEU A 72 4.68 -3.45 -10.24
C LEU A 72 5.19 -4.60 -11.12
N ASP A 73 6.49 -4.66 -11.39
CA ASP A 73 7.10 -5.74 -12.17
C ASP A 73 6.89 -7.11 -11.48
N ALA A 74 7.17 -7.19 -10.18
CA ALA A 74 6.96 -8.42 -9.43
C ALA A 74 5.48 -8.85 -9.40
N LEU A 75 4.55 -7.90 -9.19
CA LEU A 75 3.11 -8.17 -9.19
C LEU A 75 2.62 -8.60 -10.58
N GLN A 76 3.15 -8.04 -11.65
CA GLN A 76 2.82 -8.43 -13.02
C GLN A 76 3.16 -9.91 -13.29
N GLU A 77 4.25 -10.41 -12.71
CA GLU A 77 4.67 -11.80 -12.85
C GLU A 77 3.87 -12.76 -11.96
N ILE A 78 3.65 -12.42 -10.69
CA ILE A 78 3.14 -13.39 -9.69
C ILE A 78 1.65 -13.24 -9.37
N ALA A 79 1.08 -12.05 -9.55
CA ALA A 79 -0.28 -11.73 -9.14
C ALA A 79 -0.88 -10.58 -9.97
N PRO A 80 -0.99 -10.74 -11.31
CA PRO A 80 -1.41 -9.67 -12.22
C PRO A 80 -2.78 -9.08 -11.86
N ASP A 81 -3.69 -9.90 -11.34
CA ASP A 81 -5.03 -9.48 -10.90
C ASP A 81 -5.00 -8.47 -9.73
N LEU A 82 -3.89 -8.38 -8.99
CA LEU A 82 -3.72 -7.42 -7.89
C LEU A 82 -3.26 -6.03 -8.39
N LEU A 83 -2.75 -5.93 -9.62
CA LEU A 83 -2.21 -4.67 -10.16
C LEU A 83 -3.22 -3.52 -10.14
N PRO A 84 -4.49 -3.68 -10.55
CA PRO A 84 -5.46 -2.59 -10.49
C PRO A 84 -5.63 -2.05 -9.06
N THR A 85 -5.70 -2.94 -8.07
CA THR A 85 -5.84 -2.57 -6.66
C THR A 85 -4.59 -1.86 -6.14
N TYR A 86 -3.40 -2.39 -6.42
CA TYR A 86 -2.14 -1.75 -6.01
C TYR A 86 -1.98 -0.35 -6.60
N ARG A 87 -2.31 -0.20 -7.90
CA ARG A 87 -2.27 1.08 -8.61
C ARG A 87 -3.23 2.10 -8.02
N GLU A 88 -4.48 1.70 -7.79
CA GLU A 88 -5.50 2.61 -7.26
C GLU A 88 -5.17 3.07 -5.83
N LEU A 89 -4.82 2.13 -4.93
CA LEU A 89 -4.41 2.49 -3.57
C LEU A 89 -3.15 3.36 -3.56
N GLY A 90 -2.19 3.08 -4.45
CA GLY A 90 -1.01 3.91 -4.63
C GLY A 90 -1.38 5.34 -5.03
N ARG A 91 -2.25 5.52 -6.02
CA ARG A 91 -2.73 6.83 -6.47
C ARG A 91 -3.45 7.59 -5.35
N GLN A 92 -4.33 6.92 -4.59
CA GLN A 92 -5.02 7.52 -3.44
C GLN A 92 -4.06 7.90 -2.30
N THR A 93 -2.88 7.28 -2.23
CA THR A 93 -1.86 7.58 -1.23
C THR A 93 -1.01 8.82 -1.58
N ILE A 94 -0.90 9.19 -2.87
CA ILE A 94 -0.07 10.32 -3.32
C ILE A 94 -0.49 11.67 -2.67
N PRO A 95 -1.78 12.06 -2.63
CA PRO A 95 -2.20 13.28 -1.95
C PRO A 95 -1.85 13.29 -0.45
N ILE A 96 -1.88 12.13 0.20
CA ILE A 96 -1.49 11.98 1.61
C ILE A 96 0.02 12.21 1.76
N ALA A 97 0.84 11.67 0.86
CA ALA A 97 2.28 11.88 0.85
C ALA A 97 2.68 13.34 0.56
N LEU A 98 1.95 14.02 -0.34
CA LEU A 98 2.10 15.46 -0.57
C LEU A 98 1.75 16.26 0.70
N ALA A 99 0.62 15.97 1.33
CA ALA A 99 0.19 16.63 2.57
C ALA A 99 1.14 16.37 3.75
N LYS A 100 1.81 15.21 3.77
CA LYS A 100 2.89 14.92 4.73
C LYS A 100 4.09 15.86 4.56
N GLY A 101 4.29 16.44 3.37
CA GLY A 101 5.37 17.38 3.06
C GLY A 101 6.73 16.73 2.75
N ARG A 102 6.76 15.42 2.53
CA ARG A 102 8.01 14.66 2.26
C ARG A 102 8.31 14.48 0.78
N ILE A 103 7.35 14.75 -0.11
CA ILE A 103 7.54 14.75 -1.56
C ILE A 103 7.06 16.08 -2.14
N ASN A 104 7.64 16.49 -3.26
CA ASN A 104 7.21 17.66 -4.02
C ASN A 104 6.23 17.28 -5.16
N ARG A 105 5.69 18.28 -5.86
CA ARG A 105 4.75 18.08 -6.98
C ARG A 105 5.33 17.25 -8.12
N HIS A 106 6.62 17.42 -8.42
CA HIS A 106 7.29 16.67 -9.48
C HIS A 106 7.37 15.17 -9.14
N GLN A 107 7.79 14.83 -7.92
CA GLN A 107 7.81 13.44 -7.45
C GLN A 107 6.41 12.82 -7.41
N ALA A 108 5.38 13.60 -7.04
CA ALA A 108 4.00 13.13 -7.10
C ALA A 108 3.55 12.82 -8.53
N GLN A 109 3.88 13.68 -9.51
CA GLN A 109 3.58 13.46 -10.92
C GLN A 109 4.30 12.22 -11.48
N GLU A 110 5.56 11.99 -11.09
CA GLU A 110 6.28 10.76 -11.47
C GLU A 110 5.60 9.51 -10.92
N LEU A 111 5.21 9.52 -9.63
CA LEU A 111 4.48 8.41 -9.01
C LEU A 111 3.13 8.19 -9.70
N GLU A 112 2.38 9.24 -10.02
CA GLU A 112 1.12 9.15 -10.76
C GLU A 112 1.32 8.51 -12.12
N SER A 113 2.37 8.92 -12.86
CA SER A 113 2.70 8.38 -14.18
C SER A 113 2.99 6.88 -14.10
N ILE A 114 3.80 6.46 -13.12
CA ILE A 114 4.15 5.04 -12.92
C ILE A 114 2.92 4.20 -12.54
N LEU A 115 2.01 4.77 -11.74
CA LEU A 115 0.85 4.05 -11.23
C LEU A 115 -0.36 4.08 -12.17
N LYS A 116 -0.39 4.92 -13.23
CA LYS A 116 -1.42 4.83 -14.28
C LYS A 116 -1.41 3.44 -14.94
N GLN A 117 -2.59 2.89 -15.23
CA GLN A 117 -2.68 1.66 -16.00
C GLN A 117 -2.08 1.89 -17.39
N PRO A 118 -1.30 0.93 -17.93
CA PRO A 118 -1.03 0.91 -19.36
C PRO A 118 -2.35 0.79 -20.13
N ASP A 119 -2.49 1.54 -21.22
CA ASP A 119 -3.61 1.41 -22.15
C ASP A 119 -3.67 0.00 -22.78
#